data_AF-A0A6A6VJY3-F1
#
_entry.id   AF-A0A6A6VJY3-F1
#
_cell.length_a   1.000
_cell.length_b   1.000
_cell.length_c   1.000
_cell.angle_alpha   90.00
_cell.angle_beta   90.00
_cell.angle_gamma   90.00
#
_symmetry.space_group_name_H-M   'P 1'
#
loop_
_entity.id
_entity.type
_entity.pdbx_description
1 polymer ?
#
loop_
_entity_poly.entity_id
_entity_poly.type
_entity_poly.pdbx_seq_one_letter_code
_entity_poly.pdbx_strand_id
1 'polypeptide(L)'
;MPPKTNGDELGGKVLSQDVVSLLLAANGVFTVSKKSYEVMSALDGVRTPSSFEHQFRAILARAKDLKKRIDDGEQFVPVTPSKK
;
A
#
# COMPACT_ATOMS: atom_id res chain seq x y z
N MET A 1 -1.77 30.73 18.02
CA MET A 1 -1.27 29.70 17.07
C MET A 1 -1.60 28.35 17.68
N PRO A 2 -2.49 27.53 17.09
CA PRO A 2 -2.76 26.21 17.66
C PRO A 2 -1.56 25.29 17.43
N PRO A 3 -1.27 24.39 18.40
CA PRO A 3 -0.02 23.64 18.47
C PRO A 3 0.05 22.55 17.39
N LYS A 4 1.28 22.21 16.99
CA LYS A 4 1.58 21.05 16.15
C LYS A 4 1.19 19.78 16.90
N THR A 5 0.08 19.15 16.51
CA THR A 5 -0.20 17.77 16.87
C THR A 5 0.74 16.87 16.08
N ASN A 6 1.78 16.37 16.74
CA ASN A 6 2.50 15.18 16.31
C ASN A 6 1.47 14.03 16.36
N GLY A 7 0.84 13.75 15.22
CA GLY A 7 -0.15 12.68 15.09
C GLY A 7 0.54 11.32 15.01
N ASP A 8 0.87 10.76 16.16
CA ASP A 8 1.30 9.37 16.34
C ASP A 8 0.30 8.66 17.26
N GLU A 9 -0.98 8.61 16.90
CA GLU A 9 -2.03 7.91 17.68
C GLU A 9 -3.11 7.24 16.81
N LEU A 10 -2.69 6.54 15.76
CA LEU A 10 -3.42 5.39 15.20
C LEU A 10 -2.41 4.27 14.99
N GLY A 11 -2.11 3.52 16.07
CA GLY A 11 -1.17 2.40 16.11
C GLY A 11 -1.60 1.18 15.31
N GLY A 12 -2.06 1.36 14.07
CA GLY A 12 -2.25 0.30 13.09
C GLY A 12 -0.90 -0.13 12.54
N LYS A 13 -0.63 -1.43 12.50
CA LYS A 13 0.56 -1.97 11.82
C LYS A 13 0.50 -1.56 10.34
N VAL A 14 1.32 -0.58 9.95
CA VAL A 14 1.41 -0.13 8.56
C VAL A 14 2.15 -1.20 7.76
N LEU A 15 1.47 -1.80 6.80
CA LEU A 15 2.11 -2.71 5.85
C LEU A 15 2.98 -1.91 4.88
N SER A 16 4.14 -2.47 4.52
CA SER A 16 5.00 -1.86 3.50
C SER A 16 4.28 -1.77 2.16
N GLN A 17 4.65 -0.76 1.37
CA GLN A 17 4.20 -0.57 -0.01
C GLN A 17 4.31 -1.86 -0.83
N ASP A 18 5.39 -2.62 -0.64
CA ASP A 18 5.65 -3.87 -1.37
C ASP A 18 4.67 -4.98 -1.03
N VAL A 19 4.23 -5.07 0.23
CA VAL A 19 3.25 -6.07 0.66
C VAL A 19 1.89 -5.75 0.04
N VAL A 20 1.50 -4.48 0.00
CA VAL A 20 0.26 -4.04 -0.64
C VAL A 20 0.33 -4.24 -2.15
N SER A 21 1.45 -3.92 -2.79
CA SER A 21 1.68 -4.17 -4.21
C SER A 21 1.62 -5.66 -4.56
N LEU A 22 2.19 -6.53 -3.72
CA LEU A 22 2.12 -7.98 -3.91
C LEU A 22 0.67 -8.49 -3.78
N LEU A 23 -0.09 -7.98 -2.81
CA LEU A 23 -1.49 -8.34 -2.64
C LEU A 23 -2.35 -7.91 -3.84
N LEU A 24 -2.10 -6.72 -4.39
CA LEU A 24 -2.74 -6.25 -5.62
C LEU A 24 -2.36 -7.12 -6.83
N ALA A 25 -1.07 -7.48 -6.94
CA ALA A 25 -0.57 -8.36 -7.99
C ALA A 25 -1.24 -9.75 -7.94
N ALA A 26 -1.33 -10.35 -6.74
CA ALA A 26 -1.94 -11.66 -6.53
C ALA A 26 -3.44 -11.69 -6.87
N ASN A 27 -4.15 -10.59 -6.64
CA ASN A 27 -5.58 -10.45 -6.97
C ASN A 27 -5.83 -9.93 -8.39
N GLY A 28 -4.78 -9.59 -9.16
CA GLY A 28 -4.89 -9.04 -10.51
C GLY A 28 -5.52 -7.65 -10.57
N VAL A 29 -5.53 -6.90 -9.45
CA VAL A 29 -6.14 -5.57 -9.38
C VAL A 29 -5.07 -4.50 -9.64
N PHE A 30 -5.15 -3.86 -10.81
CA PHE A 30 -4.18 -2.84 -11.24
C PHE A 30 -4.78 -1.44 -11.42
N THR A 31 -6.05 -1.27 -11.06
CA THR A 31 -6.78 -0.01 -11.15
C THR A 31 -7.61 0.20 -9.89
N VAL A 32 -7.64 1.44 -9.40
CA VAL A 32 -8.45 1.83 -8.23
C VAL A 32 -9.30 3.03 -8.65
N SER A 33 -10.59 2.97 -8.37
CA SER A 33 -11.53 4.02 -8.76
C SER A 33 -11.40 5.26 -7.86
N LYS A 34 -11.78 6.43 -8.37
CA LYS A 34 -11.82 7.67 -7.56
C LYS A 34 -12.68 7.54 -6.30
N LYS A 35 -13.82 6.85 -6.44
CA LYS A 35 -14.73 6.56 -5.32
C LYS A 35 -14.05 5.75 -4.21
N SER A 36 -13.11 4.86 -4.57
CA SER A 36 -12.32 4.10 -3.61
C SER A 36 -11.37 5.02 -2.82
N TYR A 37 -10.75 6.02 -3.47
CA TYR A 37 -9.90 7.00 -2.78
C TYR A 37 -10.69 7.94 -1.87
N GLU A 38 -11.92 8.29 -2.25
CA GLU A 38 -12.85 9.05 -1.40
C GLU A 38 -13.19 8.26 -0.13
N VAL A 39 -13.50 6.96 -0.27
CA VAL A 39 -13.75 6.09 0.89
C VAL A 39 -12.50 5.94 1.75
N MET A 40 -11.31 5.76 1.16
CA MET A 40 -10.04 5.71 1.91
C MET A 40 -9.80 6.99 2.71
N SER A 41 -10.06 8.15 2.10
CA SER A 41 -9.95 9.45 2.78
C SER A 41 -10.94 9.58 3.94
N ALA A 42 -12.18 9.13 3.75
CA ALA A 42 -13.19 9.14 4.80
C ALA A 42 -12.84 8.19 5.98
N LEU A 43 -12.22 7.05 5.70
CA LEU A 43 -11.80 6.07 6.71
C LEU A 43 -10.53 6.50 7.47
N ASP A 44 -9.57 7.09 6.75
CA ASP A 44 -8.30 7.56 7.33
C ASP A 44 -8.50 8.85 8.14
N GLY A 45 -9.42 9.73 7.71
CA GLY A 45 -9.77 10.97 8.42
C GLY A 45 -8.68 12.06 8.40
N VAL A 46 -7.50 11.78 7.83
CA VAL A 46 -6.35 12.69 7.82
C VAL A 46 -5.91 13.02 6.39
N ARG A 47 -5.79 12.02 5.52
CA ARG A 47 -5.30 12.15 4.15
C ARG A 47 -6.43 12.40 3.16
N THR A 48 -6.14 13.22 2.15
CA THR A 48 -7.07 13.53 1.05
C THR A 48 -7.09 12.43 -0.02
N PRO A 49 -8.15 12.34 -0.84
CA PRO A 49 -8.23 11.36 -1.94
C PRO A 49 -7.06 11.50 -2.92
N SER A 50 -6.65 12.74 -3.23
CA SER A 50 -5.51 13.01 -4.12
C SER A 50 -4.18 12.55 -3.54
N SER A 51 -4.01 12.59 -2.22
CA SER A 51 -2.82 12.05 -1.54
C SER A 51 -2.74 10.53 -1.71
N PHE A 52 -3.88 9.83 -1.55
CA PHE A 52 -3.97 8.40 -1.83
C PHE A 52 -3.74 8.09 -3.30
N GLU A 53 -4.32 8.85 -4.22
CA GLU A 53 -4.09 8.64 -5.65
C GLU A 53 -2.60 8.69 -6.00
N HIS A 54 -1.86 9.66 -5.45
CA HIS A 54 -0.42 9.77 -5.67
C HIS A 54 0.35 8.56 -5.13
N GLN A 55 0.06 8.13 -3.90
CA GLN A 55 0.71 6.96 -3.30
C GLN A 55 0.39 5.66 -4.05
N PHE A 56 -0.87 5.50 -4.46
CA PHE A 56 -1.31 4.30 -5.18
C PHE A 56 -0.74 4.20 -6.58
N ARG A 57 -0.36 5.30 -7.25
CA ARG A 57 0.36 5.23 -8.53
C ARG A 57 1.66 4.42 -8.43
N ALA A 58 2.46 4.66 -7.38
CA ALA A 58 3.69 3.91 -7.16
C ALA A 58 3.41 2.45 -6.77
N ILE A 59 2.37 2.21 -5.95
CA ILE A 59 1.93 0.86 -5.56
C ILE A 59 1.50 0.04 -6.78
N LEU A 60 0.69 0.63 -7.67
CA LEU A 60 0.17 -0.03 -8.86
C LEU A 60 1.28 -0.34 -9.88
N ALA A 61 2.26 0.57 -10.03
CA ALA A 61 3.43 0.31 -10.86
C ALA A 61 4.23 -0.88 -10.34
N ARG A 62 4.50 -0.94 -9.03
CA ARG A 62 5.16 -2.09 -8.40
C ARG A 62 4.33 -3.36 -8.48
N ALA A 63 3.01 -3.28 -8.33
CA ALA A 63 2.14 -4.46 -8.45
C ALA A 63 2.23 -5.09 -9.84
N LYS A 64 2.32 -4.28 -10.90
CA LYS A 64 2.52 -4.78 -12.28
C LYS A 64 3.88 -5.45 -12.46
N ASP A 65 4.93 -4.85 -11.91
CA ASP A 65 6.29 -5.41 -11.93
C ASP A 65 6.34 -6.76 -11.20
N LEU A 66 5.79 -6.80 -9.98
CA LEU A 66 5.69 -8.03 -9.19
C LEU A 66 4.85 -9.10 -9.89
N LYS A 67 3.74 -8.73 -10.55
CA LYS A 67 2.94 -9.69 -11.32
C LYS A 67 3.77 -10.30 -12.45
N LYS A 68 4.52 -9.49 -13.19
CA LYS A 68 5.41 -9.97 -14.24
C LYS A 68 6.46 -10.93 -13.70
N ARG A 69 7.10 -10.57 -12.58
CA ARG A 69 8.09 -11.43 -11.90
C ARG A 69 7.51 -12.77 -11.46
N ILE A 70 6.28 -12.77 -10.93
CA ILE A 70 5.55 -14.00 -10.58
C ILE A 70 5.24 -14.82 -11.84
N ASP A 71 4.78 -14.20 -12.92
CA ASP A 71 4.48 -14.89 -14.18
C ASP A 71 5.75 -15.44 -14.87
N ASP A 72 6.88 -14.75 -14.72
CA ASP A 72 8.20 -15.19 -15.18
C ASP A 72 8.77 -16.34 -14.31
N GLY A 73 8.05 -16.75 -13.26
CA GLY A 73 8.40 -17.90 -12.41
C GLY A 73 9.36 -17.59 -11.26
N GLU A 74 9.49 -16.32 -10.86
CA GLU A 74 10.36 -15.94 -9.76
C GLU A 74 9.88 -16.51 -8.42
N GLN A 75 10.81 -17.11 -7.67
CA GLN A 75 10.54 -17.63 -6.33
C GLN A 75 10.96 -16.65 -5.23
N PHE A 76 9.97 -16.10 -4.53
CA PHE A 76 10.21 -15.27 -3.34
C PHE A 76 10.48 -16.17 -2.13
N VAL A 77 11.74 -16.23 -1.68
CA VAL A 77 12.14 -17.04 -0.52
C VAL A 77 11.77 -16.29 0.77
N PRO A 78 11.05 -16.93 1.71
CA PRO A 78 10.69 -16.29 2.98
C PRO A 78 11.93 -16.04 3.84
N VAL A 79 11.97 -14.90 4.51
CA VAL A 79 13.00 -14.63 5.52
C VAL A 79 12.85 -15.61 6.68
N THR A 80 13.93 -16.30 7.04
CA THR A 80 13.95 -17.13 8.25
C THR A 80 14.09 -16.21 9.47
N PRO A 81 13.32 -16.44 10.54
CA PRO A 81 13.46 -15.65 11.75
C PRO A 81 14.87 -15.88 12.30
N SER A 82 15.64 -14.79 12.47
CA SER A 82 16.87 -14.87 13.23
C SER A 82 16.51 -15.33 14.64
N LYS A 83 17.05 -16.46 15.08
CA LYS A 83 16.82 -16.99 16.44
C LYS A 83 17.08 -15.86 17.46
N LYS A 84 16.13 -15.72 18.39
CA LYS A 84 16.23 -14.83 19.56
C LYS A 84 17.53 -15.04 20.33
#